data_AF-A0A820JF04-F1
#
_entry.id   AF-A0A820JF04-F1
#
_cell.length_a   1.000
_cell.length_b   1.000
_cell.length_c   1.000
_cell.angle_alpha   90.00
_cell.angle_beta   90.00
_cell.angle_gamma   90.00
#
_symmetry.space_group_name_H-M   'P 1'
#
loop_
_entity.id
_entity.type
_entity.pdbx_description
1 polymer ?
#
loop_
_entity_poly.entity_id
_entity_poly.type
_entity_poly.pdbx_seq_one_letter_code
_entity_poly.pdbx_strand_id
1 'polypeptide(L)'
;MDQTLYPVNISPEFLLYAEQNTLFELFQKCISSLLVDRPNDPITYLIDFLKKDADVPRVVILGPPASGRHTIGKLLQKKLNAVLIEAADLLHNIPSKFKDKLPPKPTIHNIPSTLWAQLFEERVKDFECVRRGWILV
;
A
#
# COMPACT_ATOMS: atom_id res chain seq x y z
N MET A 1 -26.50 -21.86 21.16
CA MET A 1 -27.16 -22.37 19.94
C MET A 1 -26.24 -22.04 18.78
N ASP A 2 -25.90 -23.03 17.95
CA ASP A 2 -24.99 -22.87 16.83
C ASP A 2 -25.68 -22.06 15.71
N GLN A 3 -25.20 -20.83 15.49
CA GLN A 3 -25.79 -19.90 14.52
C GLN A 3 -25.50 -20.28 13.07
N THR A 4 -24.63 -21.27 12.82
CA THR A 4 -24.27 -21.73 11.47
C THR A 4 -25.32 -22.65 10.83
N LEU A 5 -26.30 -23.13 11.62
CA LEU A 5 -27.34 -24.07 11.17
C LEU A 5 -28.53 -23.41 10.47
N TYR A 6 -28.63 -22.07 10.51
CA TYR A 6 -29.72 -21.35 9.86
C TYR A 6 -29.31 -20.92 8.46
N PRO A 7 -30.15 -21.16 7.43
CA PRO A 7 -29.87 -20.65 6.09
C PRO A 7 -29.82 -19.12 6.16
N VAL A 8 -28.76 -18.55 5.60
CA VAL A 8 -28.60 -17.10 5.51
C VAL A 8 -29.74 -16.55 4.67
N ASN A 9 -30.68 -15.85 5.31
CA ASN A 9 -31.79 -15.23 4.61
C ASN A 9 -31.32 -13.91 3.99
N ILE A 10 -30.97 -13.94 2.71
CA ILE A 10 -30.60 -12.75 1.94
C ILE A 10 -31.89 -12.13 1.42
N SER A 11 -32.20 -10.91 1.86
CA SER A 11 -33.41 -10.22 1.42
C SER A 11 -33.33 -9.87 -0.08
N PRO A 12 -34.45 -9.82 -0.81
CA PRO A 12 -34.45 -9.43 -2.22
C PRO A 12 -33.85 -8.04 -2.47
N GLU A 13 -33.97 -7.14 -1.50
CA GLU A 13 -33.44 -5.77 -1.56
C GLU A 13 -31.92 -5.71 -1.39
N PHE A 14 -31.29 -6.77 -0.87
CA PHE A 14 -29.85 -6.83 -0.63
C PHE A 14 -29.07 -6.56 -1.92
N LEU A 15 -29.49 -7.13 -3.05
CA LEU A 15 -28.80 -6.96 -4.34
C LEU A 15 -28.71 -5.48 -4.72
N LEU A 16 -29.83 -4.77 -4.63
CA LEU A 16 -29.90 -3.34 -4.95
C LEU A 16 -29.05 -2.51 -3.99
N TYR A 17 -29.12 -2.80 -2.69
CA TYR A 17 -28.31 -2.13 -1.68
C TYR A 17 -26.82 -2.37 -1.88
N ALA A 18 -26.43 -3.61 -2.17
CA ALA A 18 -25.04 -4.02 -2.37
C ALA A 18 -24.44 -3.37 -3.61
N GLU A 19 -25.21 -3.24 -4.69
CA GLU A 19 -24.78 -2.56 -5.90
C GLU A 19 -24.63 -1.04 -5.66
N GLN A 20 -25.62 -0.39 -5.05
CA GLN A 20 -25.58 1.06 -4.75
C GLN A 20 -24.43 1.47 -3.84
N ASN A 21 -24.03 0.59 -2.91
CA ASN A 21 -22.98 0.87 -1.93
C ASN A 21 -21.64 0.21 -2.29
N THR A 22 -21.47 -0.28 -3.53
CA THR A 22 -20.23 -0.93 -4.01
C THR A 22 -19.76 -2.10 -3.14
N LEU A 23 -20.69 -2.77 -2.43
CA LEU A 23 -20.35 -3.85 -1.51
C LEU A 23 -19.71 -5.04 -2.24
N PHE A 24 -20.12 -5.32 -3.48
CA PHE A 24 -19.50 -6.39 -4.27
C PHE A 24 -18.03 -6.11 -4.56
N GLU A 25 -17.67 -4.87 -4.89
CA GLU A 25 -16.27 -4.47 -5.07
C GLU A 25 -15.48 -4.58 -3.78
N LEU A 26 -16.09 -4.16 -2.65
CA LEU A 26 -15.49 -4.31 -1.33
C LEU A 26 -15.24 -5.78 -0.98
N PHE A 27 -16.23 -6.65 -1.17
CA PHE A 27 -16.08 -8.09 -0.96
C PHE A 27 -14.99 -8.69 -1.85
N GLN A 28 -14.95 -8.31 -3.12
CA GLN A 28 -13.89 -8.74 -4.03
C GLN A 28 -12.51 -8.32 -3.52
N LYS A 29 -12.33 -7.05 -3.11
CA LYS A 29 -11.07 -6.54 -2.55
C LYS A 29 -10.66 -7.29 -1.29
N CYS A 30 -11.59 -7.54 -0.38
CA CYS A 30 -11.36 -8.32 0.85
C CYS A 30 -10.90 -9.75 0.55
N ILE A 31 -11.61 -10.46 -0.34
CA ILE A 31 -11.28 -11.84 -0.71
C ILE A 31 -9.94 -11.91 -1.43
N SER A 32 -9.69 -11.03 -2.40
CA SER A 32 -8.40 -10.96 -3.10
C SER A 32 -7.24 -10.75 -2.11
N SER A 33 -7.42 -9.87 -1.13
CA SER A 33 -6.38 -9.58 -0.13
C SER A 33 -6.10 -10.80 0.76
N LEU A 34 -7.13 -11.53 1.20
CA LEU A 34 -6.96 -12.77 1.95
C LEU A 34 -6.22 -13.86 1.16
N LEU A 35 -6.51 -14.00 -0.14
CA LEU A 35 -5.88 -15.00 -0.99
C LEU A 35 -4.39 -14.74 -1.22
N VAL A 36 -4.01 -13.46 -1.31
CA VAL A 36 -2.63 -13.01 -1.51
C VAL A 36 -1.84 -13.12 -0.20
N ASP A 37 -2.35 -12.52 0.87
CA ASP A 37 -1.59 -12.38 2.13
C ASP A 37 -1.65 -13.61 3.02
N ARG A 38 -2.69 -14.45 2.86
CA ARG A 38 -2.92 -15.71 3.61
C ARG A 38 -2.62 -15.59 5.11
N PRO A 39 -3.29 -14.68 5.83
CA PRO A 39 -3.04 -14.45 7.25
C PRO A 39 -3.48 -15.65 8.09
N ASN A 40 -2.79 -15.87 9.22
CA ASN A 40 -3.16 -16.91 10.20
C ASN A 40 -4.51 -16.63 10.88
N ASP A 41 -4.89 -15.36 11.03
CA ASP A 41 -6.20 -14.91 11.53
C ASP A 41 -6.89 -14.02 10.47
N PRO A 42 -7.76 -14.61 9.62
CA PRO A 42 -8.44 -13.89 8.55
C PRO A 42 -9.41 -12.81 9.03
N ILE A 43 -10.06 -13.00 10.18
CA ILE A 43 -11.11 -12.07 10.64
C ILE A 43 -10.49 -10.79 11.15
N THR A 44 -9.47 -10.89 12.00
CA THR A 44 -8.72 -9.72 12.49
C THR A 44 -8.08 -8.97 11.33
N TYR A 45 -7.50 -9.69 10.37
CA TYR A 45 -6.95 -9.09 9.14
C TYR A 45 -8.00 -8.29 8.37
N LEU A 46 -9.21 -8.83 8.15
CA LEU A 46 -10.27 -8.13 7.43
C LEU A 46 -10.77 -6.90 8.18
N ILE A 47 -10.90 -6.97 9.50
CA ILE A 47 -11.28 -5.80 10.32
C ILE A 47 -10.26 -4.68 10.11
N ASP A 48 -8.97 -4.98 10.17
CA ASP A 48 -7.93 -3.98 9.97
C ASP A 48 -7.80 -3.54 8.52
N PHE A 49 -8.12 -4.41 7.55
CA PHE A 49 -8.25 -4.05 6.14
C PHE A 49 -9.35 -3.00 5.93
N LEU A 50 -10.53 -3.21 6.52
CA LEU A 50 -11.68 -2.31 6.41
C LEU A 50 -11.47 -0.98 7.14
N LYS A 51 -10.64 -0.95 8.19
CA LYS A 51 -10.26 0.28 8.90
C LYS A 51 -9.29 1.17 8.12
N LYS A 52 -8.56 0.63 7.14
CA LYS A 52 -7.63 1.42 6.32
C LYS A 52 -8.43 2.28 5.36
N ASP A 53 -7.99 3.52 5.13
CA ASP A 53 -8.52 4.35 4.06
C ASP A 53 -8.32 3.61 2.72
N ALA A 54 -9.43 3.12 2.16
CA ALA A 54 -9.42 2.16 1.06
C ALA A 54 -8.96 2.75 -0.28
N ASP A 55 -8.81 4.08 -0.37
CA ASP A 55 -8.67 4.81 -1.64
C ASP A 55 -7.38 5.64 -1.74
N VAL A 56 -6.36 5.29 -0.95
CA VAL A 56 -5.05 5.95 -1.06
C VAL A 56 -4.20 5.34 -2.17
N PRO A 57 -3.65 6.14 -3.10
CA PRO A 57 -2.89 5.66 -4.25
C PRO A 57 -1.57 5.00 -3.82
N ARG A 58 -1.27 3.82 -4.39
CA ARG A 58 0.02 3.14 -4.21
C ARG A 58 0.55 2.75 -5.58
N VAL A 59 1.53 3.50 -6.07
CA VAL A 59 1.98 3.42 -7.47
C VAL A 59 3.47 3.16 -7.53
N VAL A 60 3.89 2.25 -8.41
CA VAL A 60 5.31 2.02 -8.73
C VAL A 60 5.53 2.30 -10.21
N ILE A 61 6.47 3.18 -10.54
CA ILE A 61 6.78 3.58 -11.91
C ILE A 61 8.11 2.96 -12.35
N LEU A 62 8.01 1.94 -13.21
CA LEU A 62 9.17 1.21 -13.74
C LEU A 62 9.52 1.62 -15.17
N GLY A 63 10.80 1.50 -15.53
CA GLY A 63 11.28 1.73 -16.89
C GLY A 63 12.74 2.20 -16.94
N PRO A 64 13.29 2.40 -18.14
CA PRO A 64 14.69 2.73 -18.31
C PRO A 64 15.02 4.18 -17.85
N PRO A 65 16.32 4.52 -17.70
CA PRO A 65 16.74 5.90 -17.56
C PRO A 65 16.24 6.75 -18.74
N ALA A 66 15.99 8.03 -18.49
CA ALA A 66 15.50 9.01 -19.48
C ALA A 66 14.13 8.73 -20.13
N SER A 67 13.35 7.74 -19.70
CA SER A 67 12.00 7.48 -20.23
C SER A 67 10.89 8.37 -19.65
N GLY A 68 11.25 9.40 -18.87
CA GLY A 68 10.28 10.36 -18.30
C GLY A 68 9.58 9.89 -17.02
N ARG A 69 10.01 8.80 -16.37
CA ARG A 69 9.37 8.26 -15.15
C ARG A 69 9.25 9.28 -14.02
N HIS A 70 10.31 10.05 -13.79
CA HIS A 70 10.31 11.13 -12.80
C HIS A 70 9.32 12.24 -13.15
N THR A 71 9.19 12.57 -14.43
CA THR A 71 8.20 13.55 -14.91
C THR A 71 6.78 13.06 -14.64
N ILE A 72 6.48 11.80 -14.96
CA ILE A 72 5.18 11.19 -14.67
C ILE A 72 4.93 11.08 -13.16
N GLY A 73 5.94 10.68 -12.38
CA GLY A 73 5.86 10.61 -10.92
C GLY A 73 5.49 11.95 -10.30
N LYS A 74 6.15 13.04 -10.69
CA LYS A 74 5.84 14.41 -10.25
C LYS A 74 4.45 14.88 -10.70
N LEU A 75 4.00 14.47 -11.88
CA LEU A 75 2.65 14.77 -12.35
C LEU A 75 1.59 14.03 -11.53
N LEU A 76 1.79 12.73 -11.28
CA LEU A 76 0.90 11.92 -10.46
C LEU A 76 0.88 12.38 -9.01
N GLN A 77 2.02 12.78 -8.45
CA GLN A 77 2.12 13.37 -7.12
C GLN A 77 1.16 14.55 -6.96
N LYS A 78 1.15 15.47 -7.92
CA LYS A 78 0.24 16.63 -7.92
C LYS A 78 -1.21 16.24 -8.12
N LYS A 79 -1.48 15.31 -9.06
CA LYS A 79 -2.84 14.91 -9.43
C LYS A 79 -3.54 14.09 -8.35
N LEU A 80 -2.80 13.22 -7.66
CA LEU A 80 -3.32 12.30 -6.66
C LEU A 80 -3.09 12.79 -5.22
N ASN A 81 -2.41 13.93 -5.05
CA ASN A 81 -1.94 14.44 -3.76
C ASN A 81 -1.13 13.41 -2.95
N ALA A 82 -0.43 12.50 -3.64
CA ALA A 82 0.32 11.42 -3.02
C ALA A 82 1.76 11.83 -2.69
N VAL A 83 2.44 11.07 -1.83
CA VAL A 83 3.85 11.28 -1.52
C VAL A 83 4.72 10.67 -2.62
N LEU A 84 5.58 11.47 -3.25
CA LEU A 84 6.61 10.95 -4.16
C LEU A 84 7.80 10.45 -3.32
N ILE A 85 8.25 9.22 -3.59
CA ILE A 85 9.39 8.59 -2.92
C ILE A 85 10.44 8.31 -3.99
N GLU A 86 11.55 9.06 -3.94
CA GLU A 86 12.72 8.86 -4.78
C GLU A 86 13.84 8.18 -3.98
N ALA A 87 14.69 7.38 -4.65
CA ALA A 87 15.84 6.76 -4.00
C ALA A 87 16.76 7.79 -3.34
N ALA A 88 16.95 8.97 -3.95
CA ALA A 88 17.72 10.05 -3.37
C ALA A 88 17.13 10.54 -2.03
N ASP A 89 15.81 10.71 -1.95
CA ASP A 89 15.14 11.19 -0.73
C ASP A 89 15.32 10.23 0.45
N LEU A 90 15.26 8.92 0.16
CA LEU A 90 15.51 7.87 1.16
C LEU A 90 16.95 7.91 1.67
N LEU A 91 17.93 8.29 0.83
CA LEU A 91 19.33 8.46 1.25
C LEU A 91 19.58 9.72 2.06
N HIS A 92 18.84 10.80 1.77
CA HIS A 92 18.93 12.03 2.53
C HIS A 92 18.30 11.91 3.92
N ASN A 93 17.24 11.09 4.04
CA ASN A 93 16.45 10.95 5.27
C ASN A 93 16.58 9.57 5.91
N ILE A 94 17.80 9.04 6.01
CA ILE A 94 18.01 7.69 6.56
C ILE A 94 17.68 7.67 8.06
N PRO A 95 16.73 6.84 8.52
CA PRO A 95 16.44 6.70 9.94
C PRO A 95 17.67 6.22 10.72
N SER A 96 17.84 6.75 11.94
CA SER A 96 19.02 6.47 12.78
C SER A 96 19.33 4.99 12.96
N LYS A 97 18.29 4.13 13.02
CA LYS A 97 18.41 2.67 13.17
C LYS A 97 19.11 1.96 12.00
N PHE A 98 19.27 2.61 10.85
CA PHE A 98 19.95 2.02 9.69
C PHE A 98 21.35 2.57 9.48
N LYS A 99 21.78 3.60 10.23
CA LYS A 99 23.07 4.25 10.03
C LYS A 99 24.25 3.28 10.17
N ASP A 100 24.16 2.36 11.12
CA ASP A 100 25.20 1.36 11.38
C ASP A 100 25.30 0.28 10.30
N LYS A 101 24.25 0.12 9.47
CA LYS A 101 24.18 -0.88 8.40
C LYS A 101 24.59 -0.31 7.03
N LEU A 102 24.84 1.00 6.95
CA LEU A 102 25.21 1.66 5.71
C LEU A 102 26.71 1.56 5.44
N PRO A 103 27.10 1.54 4.15
CA PRO A 103 28.49 1.77 3.80
C PRO A 103 28.93 3.21 4.17
N PRO A 104 30.23 3.47 4.35
CA PRO A 104 30.76 4.78 4.79
C PRO A 104 30.36 5.97 3.89
N LYS A 105 30.09 5.69 2.60
CA LYS A 105 29.58 6.65 1.63
C LYS A 105 28.41 6.02 0.90
N PRO A 106 27.17 6.14 1.40
CA PRO A 106 26.01 5.53 0.77
C PRO A 106 25.74 6.17 -0.59
N THR A 107 25.63 5.33 -1.61
CA THR A 107 25.24 5.69 -2.97
C THR A 107 24.17 4.73 -3.45
N ILE A 108 23.44 5.10 -4.50
CA ILE A 108 22.35 4.28 -5.02
C ILE A 108 22.81 2.86 -5.42
N HIS A 109 24.07 2.74 -5.88
CA HIS A 109 24.62 1.49 -6.39
C HIS A 109 25.27 0.59 -5.33
N ASN A 110 25.62 1.12 -4.16
CA ASN A 110 26.37 0.35 -3.15
C ASN A 110 25.51 -0.10 -1.96
N ILE A 111 24.21 0.19 -2.00
CA ILE A 111 23.25 -0.24 -0.99
C ILE A 111 22.58 -1.54 -1.45
N PRO A 112 22.61 -2.60 -0.63
CA PRO A 112 21.89 -3.84 -0.93
C PRO A 112 20.39 -3.61 -1.12
N SER A 113 19.76 -4.36 -2.02
CA SER A 113 18.32 -4.31 -2.28
C SER A 113 17.47 -4.60 -1.03
N THR A 114 17.97 -5.45 -0.13
CA THR A 114 17.34 -5.74 1.15
C THR A 114 17.29 -4.52 2.06
N LEU A 115 18.35 -3.69 2.07
CA LEU A 115 18.38 -2.46 2.85
C LEU A 115 17.49 -1.38 2.22
N TRP A 116 17.42 -1.32 0.88
CA TRP A 116 16.44 -0.49 0.17
C TRP A 116 15.00 -0.82 0.55
N ALA A 117 14.66 -2.11 0.58
CA ALA A 117 13.33 -2.56 0.98
C ALA A 117 13.01 -2.14 2.41
N GLN A 118 13.96 -2.26 3.35
CA GLN A 118 13.77 -1.82 4.73
C GLN A 118 13.59 -0.31 4.87
N LEU A 119 14.39 0.49 4.16
CA LEU A 119 14.25 1.95 4.16
C LEU A 119 12.90 2.38 3.59
N PHE A 120 12.48 1.74 2.51
CA PHE A 120 11.18 1.97 1.89
C PHE A 120 10.03 1.57 2.82
N GLU A 121 10.10 0.38 3.44
CA GLU A 121 9.09 -0.13 4.38
C GLU A 121 8.89 0.84 5.55
N GLU A 122 9.95 1.47 6.03
CA GLU A 122 9.88 2.48 7.07
C GLU A 122 9.28 3.79 6.57
N ARG A 123 9.65 4.24 5.37
CA ARG A 123 9.10 5.46 4.78
C ARG A 123 7.60 5.37 4.52
N VAL A 124 7.08 4.21 4.10
CA VAL A 124 5.65 4.05 3.83
C VAL A 124 4.78 4.00 5.09
N LYS A 125 5.38 3.75 6.27
CA LYS A 125 4.69 3.80 7.57
C LYS A 125 4.47 5.23 8.06
N ASP A 126 5.13 6.22 7.46
CA ASP A 126 4.92 7.63 7.82
C ASP A 126 3.48 8.06 7.60
N PHE A 127 2.97 8.88 8.52
CA PHE A 127 1.59 9.34 8.53
C PHE A 127 1.13 9.90 7.17
N GLU A 128 1.98 10.65 6.48
CA GLU A 128 1.64 11.21 5.17
C GLU A 128 1.46 10.14 4.09
N CYS A 129 2.31 9.11 4.07
CA CYS A 129 2.25 8.00 3.12
C CYS A 129 1.01 7.13 3.39
N VAL A 130 0.66 6.93 4.66
CA VAL A 130 -0.54 6.19 5.06
C VAL A 130 -1.81 6.94 4.65
N ARG A 131 -1.87 8.25 4.91
CA ARG A 131 -3.06 9.08 4.69
C ARG A 131 -3.26 9.49 3.23
N ARG A 132 -2.18 9.75 2.48
CA ARG A 132 -2.24 10.28 1.12
C ARG A 132 -1.81 9.29 0.05
N GLY A 133 -1.29 8.14 0.45
CA GLY A 133 -0.68 7.20 -0.47
C GLY A 133 0.72 7.64 -0.91
N TRP A 134 1.33 6.83 -1.77
CA TRP A 134 2.71 7.00 -2.20
C TRP A 134 2.94 6.56 -3.66
N ILE A 135 3.96 7.16 -4.27
CA ILE A 135 4.43 6.88 -5.62
C ILE A 135 5.94 6.61 -5.53
N LEU A 136 6.37 5.42 -5.93
CA LEU A 136 7.77 5.03 -6.00
C LEU A 136 8.27 5.14 -7.45
N VAL A 137 9.43 5.78 -7.66
CA VAL A 137 10.03 6.02 -8.99
C VAL A 137 11.49 5.56 -9.07
#